data_AF-A0A3B8NGD2-F1
#
_entry.id   AF-A0A3B8NGD2-F1
#
_cell.length_a   1.000
_cell.length_b   1.000
_cell.length_c   1.000
_cell.angle_alpha   90.00
_cell.angle_beta   90.00
_cell.angle_gamma   90.00
#
_symmetry.space_group_name_H-M   'P 1'
#
loop_
_entity.id
_entity.type
_entity.pdbx_description
1 polymer ?
#
loop_
_entity_poly.entity_id
_entity_poly.type
_entity_poly.pdbx_seq_one_letter_code
_entity_poly.pdbx_strand_id
1 'polypeptide(L)' 'HWFPRKYQYSLFRLFALRQRFAGVKLSKEEIKAQVDDVRLMTKSELKEMFPGCRIITEWFFLFPKSYIVVRGQES' A
#
# COMPACT_ATOMS: atom_id res chain seq x y z
N HIS A 1 0.52 -3.25 1.91
CA HIS A 1 -0.21 -4.01 0.87
C HIS A 1 0.24 -3.53 -0.53
N TRP A 2 -0.02 -4.31 -1.57
CA TRP A 2 0.41 -4.25 -2.99
C TRP A 2 1.85 -4.53 -3.46
N PHE A 3 2.90 -4.55 -2.64
CA PHE A 3 4.19 -5.12 -3.09
C PHE A 3 5.03 -5.50 -1.85
N PRO A 4 5.79 -6.60 -1.84
CA PRO A 4 6.62 -6.98 -0.69
C PRO A 4 7.58 -5.84 -0.33
N ARG A 5 7.88 -5.60 0.97
CA ARG A 5 8.75 -4.46 1.41
C ARG A 5 10.05 -4.33 0.62
N LYS A 6 10.64 -5.47 0.23
CA LYS A 6 11.86 -5.56 -0.60
C LYS A 6 11.71 -4.85 -1.95
N TYR A 7 10.51 -4.86 -2.51
CA TYR A 7 10.22 -4.28 -3.81
C TYR A 7 9.51 -2.92 -3.75
N GLN A 8 8.90 -2.56 -2.60
CA GLN A 8 8.42 -1.20 -2.37
C GLN A 8 9.56 -0.18 -2.52
N TYR A 9 10.76 -0.52 -2.04
CA TYR A 9 11.95 0.30 -2.24
C TYR A 9 12.32 0.48 -3.72
N SER A 10 12.18 -0.57 -4.54
CA SER A 10 12.40 -0.48 -5.99
C SER A 10 11.32 0.31 -6.72
N LEU A 11 10.06 0.23 -6.30
CA LEU A 11 8.98 1.06 -6.85
C LEU A 11 9.14 2.54 -6.47
N PHE A 12 9.63 2.83 -5.27
CA PHE A 12 10.05 4.19 -4.92
C PHE A 12 11.21 4.68 -5.79
N ARG A 13 12.08 3.78 -6.28
CA ARG A 13 13.10 4.13 -7.28
C ARG A 13 12.51 4.44 -8.67
N LEU A 14 11.36 3.86 -9.01
CA LEU A 14 10.56 4.29 -10.17
C LEU A 14 9.92 5.67 -9.94
N PHE A 15 9.49 5.99 -8.72
CA PHE A 15 9.19 7.38 -8.36
C PHE A 15 10.44 8.27 -8.37
N ALA A 16 11.64 7.73 -8.15
CA ALA A 16 12.89 8.45 -8.34
C ALA A 16 13.21 8.75 -9.83
N LEU A 17 12.64 8.00 -10.79
CA LEU A 17 12.63 8.45 -12.20
C LEU A 17 11.78 9.71 -12.34
N ARG A 18 10.61 9.78 -11.68
CA ARG A 18 9.82 11.02 -11.58
C ARG A 18 10.61 12.15 -10.88
N GLN A 19 11.41 11.85 -9.85
CA GLN A 19 12.36 12.81 -9.24
C GLN A 19 13.39 13.34 -10.23
N ARG A 20 13.90 12.48 -11.14
CA ARG A 20 14.83 12.88 -12.20
C ARG A 20 14.20 13.81 -13.24
N PHE A 21 12.90 13.66 -13.51
CA PHE A 21 12.14 14.58 -14.36
C PHE A 21 11.66 15.85 -13.64
N ALA A 22 11.48 15.80 -12.32
CA ALA A 22 10.98 16.91 -11.50
C ALA A 22 12.08 17.73 -10.77
N GLY A 23 13.35 17.32 -10.85
CA GLY A 23 14.49 18.05 -10.28
C GLY A 23 14.66 17.97 -8.76
N VAL A 24 13.80 17.23 -8.05
CA VAL A 24 13.80 17.12 -6.57
C VAL A 24 14.43 15.80 -6.14
N LYS A 25 15.59 15.85 -5.49
CA LYS A 25 16.34 14.65 -5.03
C LYS A 25 16.06 14.40 -3.54
N LEU A 26 15.20 13.44 -3.24
CA LEU A 26 14.91 13.04 -1.85
C LEU A 26 16.02 12.13 -1.30
N SER A 27 16.44 12.36 -0.04
CA SER A 27 17.43 11.51 0.64
C SER A 27 16.89 10.08 0.86
N LYS A 28 17.79 9.13 1.11
CA LYS A 28 17.40 7.77 1.52
C LYS A 28 16.57 7.78 2.80
N GLU A 29 16.84 8.70 3.74
CA GLU A 29 16.03 8.84 4.96
C GLU A 29 14.63 9.37 4.65
N GLU A 30 14.51 10.35 3.76
CA GLU A 30 13.22 10.93 3.33
C GLU A 30 12.34 9.90 2.62
N ILE A 31 12.94 9.05 1.76
CA ILE A 31 12.22 7.95 1.11
C ILE A 31 11.75 6.94 2.15
N LYS A 32 12.59 6.62 3.16
CA LYS A 32 12.21 5.72 4.24
C LYS A 32 11.08 6.32 5.08
N ALA A 33 11.14 7.62 5.38
CA ALA A 33 10.12 8.34 6.11
C ALA A 33 8.78 8.36 5.34
N GLN A 34 8.79 8.63 4.03
CA GLN A 34 7.57 8.55 3.21
C GLN A 34 6.98 7.13 3.16
N VAL A 35 7.83 6.10 3.07
CA VAL A 35 7.35 4.71 3.10
C VAL A 35 6.73 4.36 4.46
N ASP A 36 7.28 4.90 5.55
CA ASP A 36 6.78 4.67 6.91
C ASP A 36 5.50 5.47 7.19
N ASP A 37 5.42 6.70 6.71
CA ASP A 37 4.24 7.57 6.82
C ASP A 37 3.03 6.98 6.07
N VAL A 38 3.28 6.39 4.90
CA VAL A 38 2.28 5.62 4.12
C VAL A 38 2.25 4.15 4.58
N ARG A 39 2.32 3.91 5.89
CA ARG A 39 2.11 2.57 6.45
C ARG A 39 0.68 2.12 6.17
N LEU A 40 0.51 1.33 5.12
CA LEU A 40 -0.76 0.69 4.79
C LEU A 40 -1.06 -0.47 5.74
N MET A 41 -2.29 -0.50 6.27
CA MET A 41 -2.77 -1.59 7.11
C MET A 41 -2.72 -2.95 6.41
N THR A 42 -2.46 -3.99 7.19
CA THR A 42 -2.52 -5.38 6.76
C THR A 42 -3.95 -5.92 6.75
N LYS A 43 -4.15 -7.10 6.13
CA LYS A 43 -5.46 -7.77 6.13
C LYS A 43 -5.93 -8.11 7.54
N SER A 44 -4.99 -8.50 8.41
CA SER A 44 -5.28 -8.83 9.81
C SER A 44 -5.71 -7.60 10.59
N GLU A 45 -4.96 -6.49 10.47
CA GLU A 45 -5.35 -5.21 11.09
C GLU A 45 -6.73 -4.73 10.58
N LEU A 46 -7.01 -4.87 9.28
CA LEU A 46 -8.33 -4.57 8.72
C LEU A 46 -9.44 -5.47 9.31
N LYS A 47 -9.15 -6.74 9.56
CA LYS A 47 -10.12 -7.68 10.17
C LYS A 47 -10.37 -7.34 11.64
N GLU A 48 -9.35 -6.89 12.37
CA GLU A 48 -9.49 -6.42 13.74
C GLU A 48 -10.30 -5.12 13.82
N MET A 49 -10.10 -4.19 12.87
CA MET A 49 -10.85 -2.92 12.82
C MET A 49 -12.30 -3.07 12.36
N PHE A 50 -12.59 -4.04 11.49
CA PHE A 50 -13.93 -4.26 10.92
C PHE A 50 -14.45 -5.68 11.20
N PRO A 51 -14.73 -6.02 12.47
CA PRO A 51 -15.28 -7.32 12.82
C PRO A 51 -16.66 -7.51 12.17
N GLY A 52 -16.93 -8.71 11.66
CA GLY A 52 -18.20 -9.06 11.00
C GLY A 52 -18.35 -8.54 9.56
N CYS A 53 -17.43 -7.72 9.05
CA CYS A 53 -17.46 -7.27 7.66
C CYS A 53 -16.75 -8.27 6.72
N ARG A 54 -17.19 -8.33 5.47
CA ARG A 54 -16.56 -9.16 4.44
C ARG A 54 -15.45 -8.38 3.77
N ILE A 55 -14.21 -8.87 3.88
CA ILE A 55 -13.04 -8.24 3.23
C ILE A 55 -12.83 -8.89 1.86
N ILE A 56 -13.06 -8.14 0.79
CA ILE A 56 -12.78 -8.52 -0.59
C ILE A 56 -11.38 -8.06 -0.94
N THR A 57 -10.58 -8.92 -1.56
CA THR A 57 -9.25 -8.56 -2.07
C THR A 57 -9.36 -8.31 -3.56
N GLU A 58 -9.10 -7.10 -4.00
CA GLU A 58 -9.05 -6.76 -5.42
C GLU A 58 -7.66 -7.09 -5.96
N TRP A 59 -7.63 -7.89 -7.03
CA TRP A 59 -6.39 -8.33 -7.64
C TRP A 59 -6.14 -7.51 -8.90
N PHE A 60 -4.95 -6.93 -9.01
CA PHE A 60 -4.49 -6.36 -10.27
C PHE A 60 -3.34 -7.22 -10.79
N PHE A 61 -3.63 -7.92 -11.88
CA PHE A 61 -2.80 -8.94 -12.49
C PHE A 61 -2.51 -10.13 -11.56
N LEU A 62 -1.47 -10.04 -10.72
CA LEU A 62 -1.06 -11.08 -9.76
C LEU A 62 -0.87 -10.53 -8.34
N PHE A 63 -1.07 -9.23 -8.13
CA PHE A 63 -0.78 -8.57 -6.86
C PHE A 63 -2.09 -8.04 -6.24
N PRO A 64 -2.31 -8.29 -4.95
CA PRO A 64 -3.51 -7.82 -4.25
C PRO A 64 -3.41 -6.30 -4.02
N LYS A 65 -4.17 -5.56 -4.84
CA LYS A 65 -4.11 -4.10 -5.03
C LYS A 65 -4.75 -3.35 -3.89
N SER A 66 -5.96 -3.73 -3.57
CA SER A 66 -6.77 -3.08 -2.56
C SER A 66 -7.53 -4.13 -1.75
N TYR A 67 -7.79 -3.79 -0.50
CA TYR A 67 -8.75 -4.51 0.33
C TYR A 67 -10.00 -3.66 0.43
N ILE A 68 -11.14 -4.21 0.06
CA ILE A 68 -12.43 -3.56 0.10
C ILE A 68 -13.22 -4.19 1.25
N VAL A 69 -13.59 -3.38 2.24
CA VAL A 69 -14.43 -3.82 3.35
C VAL A 69 -15.89 -3.61 2.97
N VAL A 70 -16.64 -4.70 2.87
CA VAL A 70 -18.08 -4.68 2.60
C VAL A 70 -18.82 -5.01 3.88
N ARG A 71 -19.63 -4.07 4.37
CA ARG A 71 -20.58 -4.34 5.45
C ARG A 71 -21.74 -5.13 4.84
N GLY A 72 -21.97 -6.34 5.32
CA GLY A 72 -23.17 -7.09 4.94
C GLY A 72 -24.38 -6.31 5.40
N GLN A 73 -25.28 -5.95 4.49
CA GLN A 73 -26.65 -5.69 4.88
C GLN A 73 -27.23 -7.06 5.29
N GLU A 74 -27.49 -7.25 6.58
CA GLU A 74 -28.51 -8.21 6.98
C GLU A 74 -29.81 -7.81 6.25
N SER A 75 -30.26 -8.69 5.35
CA SER A 75 -31.64 -8.70 4.83
C SER A 75 -32.46 -9.64 5.68
#